data_AF-A0A969NFM9-F1
#
_entry.id   AF-A0A969NFM9-F1
#
_cell.length_a   1.000
_cell.length_b   1.000
_cell.length_c   1.000
_cell.angle_alpha   90.00
_cell.angle_beta   90.00
_cell.angle_gamma   90.00
#
_symmetry.space_group_name_H-M   'P 1'
#
loop_
_entity.id
_entity.type
_entity.pdbx_description
1 polymer ?
#
loop_
_entity_poly.entity_id
_entity_poly.type
_entity_poly.pdbx_seq_one_letter_code
_entity_poly.pdbx_strand_id
1 'polypeptide(L)'
;MPLAKIYSKLDLHSKSLNLINKYKDYINRKNLQILMTLAKILKKANRLEEAISHYEEAITLAKLENNLKDEALGKFYIASIYLEKGQPEDALQYLIEYNDLFKQLFDKNQDNGNTKQV
;
A
#
# COMPACT_ATOMS: atom_id res chain seq x y z
N MET A 1 7.55 12.26 -6.81
CA MET A 1 8.00 13.43 -6.03
C MET A 1 8.79 12.98 -4.80
N PRO A 2 10.09 13.30 -4.68
CA PRO A 2 10.92 12.94 -3.52
C PRO A 2 10.48 13.65 -2.22
N LEU A 3 9.95 14.88 -2.31
CA LEU A 3 9.68 15.74 -1.15
C LEU A 3 8.56 15.22 -0.23
N ALA A 4 7.44 14.72 -0.75
CA ALA A 4 6.38 14.16 0.10
C ALA A 4 6.86 12.92 0.88
N LYS A 5 7.70 12.10 0.24
CA LYS A 5 8.35 10.94 0.87
C LYS A 5 9.36 11.39 1.94
N ILE A 6 10.09 12.47 1.70
CA ILE A 6 11.01 13.08 2.69
C ILE A 6 10.22 13.64 3.88
N TYR A 7 9.14 14.40 3.65
CA TYR A 7 8.33 14.94 4.74
C TYR A 7 7.57 13.86 5.54
N SER A 8 7.17 12.76 4.91
CA SER A 8 6.64 11.58 5.61
C SER A 8 7.69 10.91 6.50
N LYS A 9 8.97 10.92 6.12
CA LYS A 9 10.07 10.37 6.92
C LYS A 9 10.48 11.30 8.07
N LEU A 10 10.22 12.60 7.94
CA LEU A 10 10.53 13.63 8.94
C LEU A 10 9.35 13.93 9.89
N ASP A 11 8.31 13.10 9.92
CA ASP A 11 7.07 13.29 10.71
C ASP A 11 6.34 14.63 10.47
N LEU A 12 6.60 15.28 9.34
CA LEU A 12 5.93 16.52 8.92
C LEU A 12 4.61 16.20 8.18
N HIS A 13 3.71 15.47 8.84
CA HIS A 13 2.47 14.92 8.24
C HIS A 13 1.56 16.00 7.65
N SER A 14 1.37 17.11 8.36
CA SER A 14 0.54 18.23 7.92
C SER A 14 1.08 18.88 6.63
N LYS A 15 2.40 19.05 6.52
CA LYS A 15 3.06 19.59 5.30
C LYS A 15 2.98 18.61 4.15
N SER A 16 3.18 17.32 4.40
CA SER A 16 3.09 16.28 3.38
C SER A 16 1.67 16.15 2.82
N LEU A 17 0.66 16.16 3.70
CA LEU A 17 -0.74 16.12 3.32
C LEU A 17 -1.18 17.37 2.54
N ASN A 18 -0.72 18.56 2.95
CA ASN A 18 -1.01 19.80 2.23
C ASN A 18 -0.43 19.79 0.80
N LEU A 19 0.83 19.33 0.64
CA LEU A 19 1.42 19.15 -0.68
C LEU A 19 0.65 18.15 -1.53
N ILE A 20 0.29 16.99 -0.98
CA ILE A 20 -0.45 15.98 -1.75
C ILE A 20 -1.83 16.51 -2.16
N ASN A 21 -2.55 17.19 -1.26
CA ASN A 21 -3.83 17.82 -1.58
C ASN A 21 -3.69 18.92 -2.64
N LYS A 22 -2.66 19.76 -2.53
CA LYS A 22 -2.38 20.85 -3.50
C LYS A 22 -2.10 20.33 -4.91
N TYR A 23 -1.49 19.15 -5.02
CA TYR A 23 -1.15 18.54 -6.30
C TYR A 23 -2.04 17.34 -6.64
N LYS A 24 -3.16 17.13 -5.93
CA LYS A 24 -4.03 15.95 -6.07
C LYS A 24 -4.52 15.74 -7.51
N ASP A 25 -4.79 16.83 -8.23
CA ASP A 25 -5.25 16.80 -9.62
C ASP A 25 -4.10 16.67 -10.65
N TYR A 26 -2.89 17.08 -10.27
CA TYR A 26 -1.66 16.89 -11.08
C TYR A 26 -1.04 15.50 -10.89
N ILE A 27 -1.31 14.86 -9.76
CA ILE A 27 -0.95 13.49 -9.48
C ILE A 27 -1.86 12.63 -10.34
N ASN A 28 -1.35 12.21 -11.49
CA ASN A 28 -1.96 11.16 -12.29
C ASN A 28 -2.28 9.99 -11.33
N ARG A 29 -3.58 9.72 -11.10
CA ARG A 29 -4.10 8.75 -10.11
C ARG A 29 -3.63 7.30 -10.34
N LYS A 30 -2.75 7.09 -11.32
CA LYS A 30 -2.13 5.82 -11.69
C LYS A 30 -0.78 5.55 -11.04
N ASN A 31 -0.33 6.35 -10.06
CA ASN A 31 0.94 6.08 -9.38
C ASN A 31 0.71 5.38 -8.02
N LEU A 32 0.86 4.05 -8.03
CA LEU A 32 0.74 3.19 -6.87
C LEU A 32 1.55 3.69 -5.66
N GLN A 33 2.79 4.14 -5.88
CA GLN A 33 3.68 4.56 -4.79
C GLN A 33 3.20 5.85 -4.11
N ILE A 34 2.53 6.73 -4.87
CA ILE A 34 1.94 7.94 -4.31
C ILE A 34 0.72 7.59 -3.47
N LEU A 35 -0.16 6.70 -3.96
CA LEU A 35 -1.33 6.22 -3.21
C LEU A 35 -0.93 5.56 -1.89
N MET A 36 0.05 4.66 -1.91
CA MET A 36 0.58 4.04 -0.69
C MET A 36 1.17 5.07 0.29
N THR A 37 1.87 6.09 -0.22
CA THR A 37 2.46 7.13 0.63
C THR A 37 1.37 8.01 1.26
N LEU A 38 0.36 8.39 0.47
CA LEU A 38 -0.77 9.17 0.95
C LEU A 38 -1.56 8.41 2.02
N ALA A 39 -1.87 7.14 1.77
CA ALA A 39 -2.56 6.28 2.72
C ALA A 39 -1.80 6.16 4.05
N LYS A 40 -0.46 6.01 4.01
CA LYS A 40 0.38 6.02 5.22
C LYS A 40 0.29 7.33 5.99
N ILE A 41 0.29 8.47 5.30
CA ILE A 41 0.17 9.79 5.92
C ILE A 41 -1.21 9.98 6.54
N LEU A 42 -2.27 9.56 5.84
CA LEU A 42 -3.65 9.64 6.33
C LEU A 42 -3.86 8.77 7.56
N LYS A 43 -3.32 7.55 7.55
CA LYS A 43 -3.30 6.65 8.72
C LYS A 43 -2.65 7.34 9.92
N LYS A 44 -1.45 7.91 9.74
CA LYS A 44 -0.77 8.67 10.80
C LYS A 44 -1.53 9.90 11.27
N ALA A 45 -2.37 10.49 10.42
CA ALA A 45 -3.27 11.58 10.77
C ALA A 45 -4.61 11.10 11.35
N ASN A 46 -4.75 9.82 11.70
CA ASN A 46 -5.96 9.18 12.19
C ASN A 46 -7.17 9.28 11.24
N ARG A 47 -6.93 9.49 9.94
CA ARG A 47 -7.94 9.49 8.87
C ARG A 47 -8.01 8.10 8.24
N LEU A 48 -8.46 7.15 9.04
CA LEU A 48 -8.31 5.72 8.78
C LEU A 48 -9.09 5.25 7.55
N GLU A 49 -10.33 5.69 7.39
CA GLU A 49 -11.20 5.33 6.27
C GLU A 49 -10.64 5.82 4.93
N GLU A 50 -10.10 7.04 4.90
CA GLU A 50 -9.45 7.59 3.72
C GLU A 50 -8.12 6.87 3.40
N ALA A 51 -7.39 6.45 4.45
CA ALA A 51 -6.20 5.64 4.27
C ALA A 51 -6.54 4.28 3.63
N ILE A 52 -7.61 3.61 4.10
CA ILE A 52 -8.09 2.35 3.51
C ILE A 52 -8.43 2.55 2.04
N SER A 53 -9.23 3.57 1.70
CA SER A 53 -9.61 3.84 0.31
C SER A 53 -8.40 4.02 -0.62
N HIS A 54 -7.37 4.74 -0.18
CA HIS A 54 -6.15 4.88 -0.98
C HIS A 54 -5.29 3.61 -1.07
N TYR A 55 -5.29 2.75 -0.05
CA TYR A 55 -4.66 1.43 -0.16
C TYR A 55 -5.42 0.52 -1.13
N GLU A 56 -6.75 0.56 -1.16
CA GLU A 56 -7.58 -0.20 -2.10
C GLU A 56 -7.36 0.24 -3.56
N GLU A 57 -7.25 1.55 -3.80
CA GLU A 57 -6.86 2.07 -5.11
C GLU A 57 -5.46 1.56 -5.52
N ALA A 58 -4.50 1.57 -4.58
CA ALA A 58 -3.15 1.05 -4.83
C ALA A 58 -3.15 -0.46 -5.13
N ILE A 59 -3.95 -1.24 -4.41
CA ILE A 59 -4.16 -2.68 -4.64
C ILE A 59 -4.73 -2.92 -6.04
N THR A 60 -5.71 -2.12 -6.46
CA THR A 60 -6.29 -2.22 -7.80
C THR A 60 -5.25 -2.00 -8.89
N LEU A 61 -4.39 -0.98 -8.74
CA LEU A 61 -3.28 -0.74 -9.67
C LEU A 61 -2.25 -1.87 -9.63
N ALA A 62 -1.91 -2.37 -8.44
CA ALA A 62 -0.96 -3.48 -8.28
C ALA A 62 -1.42 -4.74 -9.03
N LYS A 63 -2.72 -5.06 -8.95
CA LYS A 63 -3.35 -6.17 -9.68
C LYS A 63 -3.24 -5.98 -11.19
N LEU A 64 -3.52 -4.79 -11.70
CA LEU A 64 -3.40 -4.48 -13.13
C LEU A 64 -1.96 -4.64 -13.65
N GLU A 65 -0.98 -4.33 -12.80
CA GLU A 65 0.45 -4.47 -13.12
C GLU A 65 1.02 -5.87 -12.78
N ASN A 66 0.19 -6.81 -12.30
CA ASN A 66 0.62 -8.12 -11.79
C ASN A 66 1.72 -8.03 -10.70
N ASN A 67 1.73 -6.93 -9.94
CA ASN A 67 2.69 -6.66 -8.88
C ASN A 67 2.19 -7.22 -7.55
N LEU A 68 2.38 -8.54 -7.37
CA LEU A 68 1.95 -9.28 -6.17
C LEU A 68 2.53 -8.69 -4.87
N LYS A 69 3.73 -8.13 -4.92
CA LYS A 69 4.40 -7.55 -3.74
C LYS A 69 3.66 -6.32 -3.24
N ASP A 70 3.37 -5.37 -4.13
CA ASP A 70 2.68 -4.15 -3.74
C ASP A 70 1.20 -4.40 -3.42
N GLU A 71 0.57 -5.38 -4.08
CA GLU A 71 -0.77 -5.86 -3.71
C GLU A 71 -0.79 -6.35 -2.26
N ALA A 72 0.13 -7.26 -1.91
CA ALA A 72 0.22 -7.80 -0.57
C ALA A 72 0.46 -6.68 0.45
N LEU A 73 1.45 -5.80 0.21
CA LEU A 73 1.73 -4.69 1.12
C LEU A 73 0.51 -3.79 1.36
N GLY A 74 -0.30 -3.52 0.34
CA GLY A 74 -1.57 -2.80 0.50
C GLY A 74 -2.49 -3.50 1.49
N LYS A 75 -2.71 -4.81 1.36
CA LYS A 75 -3.55 -5.60 2.26
C LYS A 75 -3.02 -5.61 3.69
N PHE A 76 -1.70 -5.74 3.87
CA PHE A 76 -1.07 -5.66 5.19
C PHE A 76 -1.34 -4.32 5.89
N TYR A 77 -1.26 -3.22 5.16
CA TYR A 77 -1.52 -1.91 5.76
C TYR A 77 -2.99 -1.69 6.10
N ILE A 78 -3.92 -2.23 5.31
CA ILE A 78 -5.35 -2.23 5.64
C ILE A 78 -5.59 -3.06 6.90
N ALA A 79 -4.99 -4.26 7.01
CA ALA A 79 -5.07 -5.07 8.23
C ALA A 79 -4.58 -4.32 9.47
N SER A 80 -3.45 -3.61 9.34
CA SER A 80 -2.92 -2.77 10.43
C SER A 80 -3.90 -1.69 10.86
N ILE A 81 -4.69 -1.13 9.95
CA ILE A 81 -5.72 -0.14 10.31
C ILE A 81 -6.87 -0.82 11.05
N TYR A 82 -7.34 -1.98 10.60
CA TYR A 82 -8.40 -2.72 11.31
C TYR A 82 -7.98 -3.13 12.73
N LEU A 83 -6.71 -3.50 12.94
CA LEU A 83 -6.17 -3.74 14.28
C LEU A 83 -6.20 -2.46 15.15
N GLU A 84 -5.84 -1.30 14.61
CA GLU A 84 -5.92 -0.02 15.32
C GLU A 84 -7.37 0.36 15.67
N LYS A 85 -8.35 -0.08 14.87
CA LYS A 85 -9.78 0.10 15.13
C LYS A 85 -10.36 -0.92 16.11
N GLY A 86 -9.58 -1.89 16.58
CA GLY A 86 -10.06 -2.96 17.46
C GLY A 86 -10.94 -3.98 16.74
N GLN A 87 -10.73 -4.17 15.43
CA GLN A 87 -11.46 -5.10 14.56
C GLN A 87 -10.53 -6.23 14.08
N PRO A 88 -10.13 -7.16 14.97
CA PRO A 88 -9.13 -8.18 14.64
C PRO A 88 -9.63 -9.22 13.62
N GLU A 89 -10.94 -9.49 13.55
CA GLU A 89 -11.52 -10.42 12.58
C GLU A 89 -11.37 -9.90 11.15
N ASP A 90 -11.68 -8.62 10.91
CA ASP A 90 -11.48 -7.96 9.63
C ASP A 90 -9.98 -7.95 9.28
N ALA A 91 -9.12 -7.60 10.23
CA ALA A 91 -7.67 -7.59 10.02
C ALA A 91 -7.12 -8.97 9.63
N LEU A 92 -7.64 -10.04 10.26
CA LEU A 92 -7.21 -11.41 9.99
C LEU A 92 -7.48 -11.79 8.53
N GLN A 93 -8.63 -11.42 7.97
CA GLN A 93 -8.94 -11.69 6.58
C GLN A 93 -7.90 -11.07 5.63
N TYR A 94 -7.55 -9.80 5.84
CA TYR A 94 -6.53 -9.13 5.03
C TYR A 94 -5.12 -9.73 5.23
N LEU A 95 -4.80 -10.24 6.43
CA LEU A 95 -3.52 -10.92 6.69
C LEU A 95 -3.42 -12.29 6.02
N ILE A 96 -4.53 -13.03 5.95
CA ILE A 96 -4.59 -14.29 5.19
C ILE A 96 -4.30 -14.02 3.72
N GLU A 97 -5.03 -13.06 3.14
CA GLU A 97 -4.84 -12.69 1.73
C GLU A 97 -3.42 -12.15 1.44
N TYR A 98 -2.83 -11.41 2.39
CA TYR A 98 -1.43 -10.99 2.32
C TYR A 98 -0.49 -12.20 2.24
N ASN A 99 -0.67 -13.19 3.11
CA ASN A 99 0.19 -14.38 3.16
C ASN A 99 0.06 -15.22 1.88
N ASP A 100 -1.15 -15.36 1.35
CA ASP A 100 -1.39 -16.09 0.10
C ASP A 100 -0.66 -15.45 -1.08
N LEU A 101 -0.70 -14.11 -1.19
CA LEU A 101 0.03 -13.38 -2.22
C LEU A 101 1.55 -13.50 -2.05
N PHE A 102 2.05 -13.43 -0.82
CA PHE A 102 3.47 -13.64 -0.55
C PHE A 102 3.92 -15.05 -0.93
N LYS A 103 3.12 -16.07 -0.62
CA LYS A 103 3.39 -17.45 -1.03
C LYS A 103 3.48 -17.57 -2.56
N GLN A 104 2.50 -17.03 -3.28
CA GLN A 104 2.51 -17.00 -4.75
C GLN A 104 3.75 -16.29 -5.31
N LEU A 105 4.20 -15.20 -4.67
CA LEU A 105 5.41 -14.50 -5.06
C LEU A 105 6.66 -15.38 -4.87
N PHE A 106 6.76 -16.13 -3.76
CA PHE A 106 7.85 -17.06 -3.52
C PHE A 106 7.85 -18.24 -4.50
N ASP A 107 6.68 -18.83 -4.76
CA ASP A 107 6.54 -19.96 -5.68
C ASP A 107 6.97 -19.56 -7.10
N LYS A 108 6.52 -18.39 -7.60
CA LYS A 108 6.96 -17.84 -8.89
C LYS A 108 8.47 -17.61 -8.98
N ASN A 109 9.12 -17.22 -7.88
CA ASN A 109 10.56 -17.00 -7.88
C ASN A 109 11.35 -18.32 -7.94
N GLN A 110 10.81 -19.41 -7.40
CA GLN A 110 11.43 -20.74 -7.50
C GLN A 110 11.28 -21.34 -8.91
N ASP A 111 10.11 -21.22 -9.53
CA ASP A 111 9.88 -21.69 -10.90
C ASP A 111 10.80 -20.99 -11.92
N ASN A 112 10.99 -19.67 -11.77
CA ASN A 112 11.88 -18.88 -12.63
C ASN A 112 13.37 -19.17 -12.42
N GLY A 113 13.75 -19.75 -11.29
CA GLY A 113 15.12 -20.19 -10.98
C GLY A 113 15.48 -21.52 -11.64
N ASN A 114 14.50 -22.40 -11.80
CA ASN A 114 14.69 -23.73 -12.38
C ASN A 114 14.70 -23.73 -13.92
N THR A 115 14.14 -22.70 -14.57
CA THR A 115 14.09 -22.60 -16.04
C THR A 115 15.35 -21.99 -16.69
N LYS A 116 16.42 -21.67 -15.94
CA LYS A 116 17.67 -21.12 -16.48
C LYS A 116 18.84 -22.12 -16.54
N GLN A 117 18.59 -23.40 -16.33
CA GLN A 117 19.60 -24.46 -16.47
C GLN A 117 19.14 -25.54 -17.46
N VAL A 118 19.03 -25.19 -18.74
CA VAL A 118 19.10 -26.16 -19.85
C VAL A 118 19.79 -25.51 -21.04
#